data_AF-A0A9W6X9C8-F1
#
_entry.id   AF-A0A9W6X9C8-F1
#
_cell.length_a   1.000
_cell.length_b   1.000
_cell.length_c   1.000
_cell.angle_alpha   90.00
_cell.angle_beta   90.00
_cell.angle_gamma   90.00
#
_symmetry.space_group_name_H-M   'P 1'
#
loop_
_entity.id
_entity.type
_entity.pdbx_description
1 polymer ?
#
loop_
_entity_poly.entity_id
_entity_poly.type
_entity_poly.pdbx_seq_one_letter_code
_entity_poly.pdbx_strand_id
1 'polypeptide(L)'
;MSPISRVAWTFLSSFVLLGECVQGETAVYKLHTDSSCTSSPTIIGFQESPPPSCAAITTCSSVNIDGEKLYWDRACASDEYDTLSGSAYGAKPYVLMEIYESGGECAKLLSGAAFLADGSCLATDNGVSSMKVSLFADGSATFVTYRGVSCSGTAVKTKQVTKASITGHTCENGALKFYSSDAATTATATVKPATSTTTDGSNKTISTTTSKAAPRSFAASALLTAVVAGTLAMAITLQ
;
A
#
# COMPACT_ATOMS: atom_id res chain seq x y z
N MET A 1 -38.84 59.22 24.34
CA MET A 1 -37.96 58.81 23.24
C MET A 1 -36.84 57.97 23.84
N SER A 2 -36.66 56.74 23.34
CA SER A 2 -35.68 55.74 23.80
C SER A 2 -34.22 56.25 23.74
N PRO A 3 -33.25 55.56 24.37
CA PRO A 3 -32.75 54.32 23.77
C PRO A 3 -32.61 53.14 24.74
N ILE A 4 -32.86 51.98 24.14
CA ILE A 4 -32.72 50.63 24.70
C ILE A 4 -31.23 50.28 24.66
N SER A 5 -30.66 49.98 25.83
CA SER A 5 -29.30 49.46 25.97
C SER A 5 -29.23 48.03 25.42
N ARG A 6 -28.52 47.84 24.30
CA ARG A 6 -28.25 46.53 23.71
C ARG A 6 -27.04 45.93 24.40
N VAL A 7 -27.27 44.97 25.29
CA VAL A 7 -26.23 44.10 25.84
C VAL A 7 -25.73 43.21 24.70
N ALA A 8 -24.52 43.46 24.23
CA ALA A 8 -23.84 42.64 23.23
C ALA A 8 -23.35 41.35 23.91
N TRP A 9 -23.99 40.22 23.60
CA TRP A 9 -23.49 38.90 23.98
C TRP A 9 -22.43 38.48 22.96
N THR A 10 -21.16 38.59 23.34
CA THR A 10 -20.06 37.96 22.60
C THR A 10 -20.12 36.46 22.86
N PHE A 11 -20.67 35.71 21.91
CA PHE A 11 -20.49 34.27 21.86
C PHE A 11 -19.02 33.99 21.52
N LEU A 12 -18.23 33.57 22.52
CA LEU A 12 -16.95 32.92 22.26
C LEU A 12 -17.26 31.59 21.58
N SER A 13 -17.08 31.55 20.26
CA SER A 13 -17.07 30.31 19.49
C SER A 13 -15.79 29.57 19.84
N SER A 14 -15.86 28.70 20.84
CA SER A 14 -14.82 27.71 21.11
C SER A 14 -14.67 26.81 19.89
N PHE A 15 -13.68 27.08 19.06
CA PHE A 15 -13.17 26.14 18.06
C PHE A 15 -12.62 24.93 18.82
N VAL A 16 -13.44 23.89 18.95
CA VAL A 16 -12.97 22.55 19.28
C VAL A 16 -12.13 22.10 18.09
N LEU A 17 -10.81 22.20 18.23
CA LEU A 17 -9.87 21.50 17.37
C LEU A 17 -10.12 20.00 17.58
N LEU A 18 -11.04 19.44 16.79
CA LEU A 18 -11.02 18.01 16.52
C LEU A 18 -9.63 17.74 15.95
N GLY A 19 -8.79 17.06 16.72
CA GLY A 19 -7.55 16.52 16.20
C GLY A 19 -7.91 15.69 14.99
N GLU A 20 -7.60 16.20 13.81
CA GLU A 20 -7.63 15.41 12.59
C GLU A 20 -6.71 14.23 12.88
N CYS A 21 -7.27 13.02 12.94
CA CYS A 21 -6.45 11.83 12.85
C CYS A 21 -5.67 12.00 11.54
N VAL A 22 -4.37 12.28 11.63
CA VAL A 22 -3.48 12.26 10.47
C VAL A 22 -3.54 10.83 9.96
N GLN A 23 -4.38 10.59 8.97
CA GLN A 23 -4.44 9.30 8.28
C GLN A 23 -3.07 9.12 7.63
N GLY A 24 -2.43 7.97 7.88
CA GLY A 24 -1.19 7.62 7.23
C GLY A 24 -1.40 7.64 5.71
N GLU A 25 -0.49 8.28 4.99
CA GLU A 25 -0.56 8.34 3.54
C GLU A 25 0.39 7.29 2.95
N THR A 26 -0.14 6.46 2.05
CA THR A 26 0.62 5.45 1.34
C THR A 26 1.33 6.09 0.14
N ALA A 27 2.63 5.89 0.05
CA ALA A 27 3.40 6.15 -1.16
C ALA A 27 3.16 5.05 -2.19
N VAL A 28 2.67 5.44 -3.36
CA VAL A 28 2.34 4.56 -4.48
C VAL A 28 3.34 4.82 -5.60
N TYR A 29 4.33 3.97 -5.72
CA TYR A 29 5.34 4.04 -6.78
C TYR A 29 4.85 3.30 -8.01
N LYS A 30 4.83 3.96 -9.17
CA LYS A 30 4.36 3.34 -10.42
C LYS A 30 5.51 3.27 -11.40
N LEU A 31 5.79 2.07 -11.89
CA LEU A 31 6.82 1.82 -12.88
C LEU A 31 6.19 1.67 -14.26
N HIS A 32 6.74 2.36 -15.24
CA HIS A 32 6.19 2.52 -16.59
C HIS A 32 7.26 2.22 -17.62
N THR A 33 6.84 1.83 -18.82
CA THR A 33 7.72 1.67 -19.99
C THR A 33 7.76 2.92 -20.87
N ASP A 34 6.82 3.84 -20.70
CA ASP A 34 6.72 5.08 -21.46
C ASP A 34 7.24 6.29 -20.68
N SER A 35 7.84 7.24 -21.38
CA SER A 35 8.45 8.44 -20.77
C SER A 35 7.44 9.47 -20.25
N SER A 36 6.15 9.27 -20.47
CA SER A 36 5.10 10.17 -20.02
C SER A 36 4.41 9.69 -18.73
N CYS A 37 4.66 8.44 -18.31
CA CYS A 37 3.99 7.80 -17.18
C CYS A 37 2.45 7.81 -17.35
N THR A 38 1.97 7.77 -18.59
CA THR A 38 0.53 7.82 -18.91
C THR A 38 -0.05 6.46 -19.26
N SER A 39 0.80 5.50 -19.66
CA SER A 39 0.33 4.12 -19.86
C SER A 39 0.07 3.44 -18.52
N SER A 40 -0.62 2.30 -18.55
CA SER A 40 -0.77 1.48 -17.34
C SER A 40 0.62 1.05 -16.86
N PRO A 41 0.92 1.20 -15.55
CA PRO A 41 2.21 0.79 -15.02
C PRO A 41 2.41 -0.72 -15.19
N THR A 42 3.66 -1.16 -15.26
CA THR A 42 4.02 -2.59 -15.23
C THR A 42 3.99 -3.13 -13.81
N ILE A 43 4.46 -2.34 -12.86
CA ILE A 43 4.51 -2.68 -11.42
C ILE A 43 4.09 -1.45 -10.62
N ILE A 44 3.30 -1.66 -9.57
CA ILE A 44 2.97 -0.67 -8.55
C ILE A 44 3.53 -1.15 -7.21
N GLY A 45 4.29 -0.31 -6.51
CA GLY A 45 4.79 -0.56 -5.17
C GLY A 45 4.06 0.29 -4.14
N PHE A 46 3.65 -0.32 -3.03
CA PHE A 46 2.96 0.34 -1.93
C PHE A 46 3.83 0.36 -0.68
N GLN A 47 4.01 1.54 -0.11
CA GLN A 47 4.87 1.77 1.05
C GLN A 47 4.19 2.77 1.99
N GLU A 48 4.03 2.42 3.26
CA GLU A 48 3.55 3.37 4.26
C GLU A 48 4.59 4.49 4.47
N SER A 49 4.16 5.76 4.41
CA SER A 49 5.03 6.89 4.68
C SER A 49 4.84 7.36 6.14
N PRO A 50 5.88 7.34 6.99
CA PRO A 50 5.79 7.96 8.30
C PRO A 50 5.52 9.47 8.16
N PRO A 51 4.72 10.09 9.05
CA PRO A 51 4.52 11.54 9.05
C PRO A 51 5.84 12.33 9.23
N PRO A 52 6.01 13.53 8.63
CA PRO A 52 5.02 14.27 7.85
C PRO A 52 4.95 13.76 6.39
N SER A 53 3.81 13.13 6.12
CA SER A 53 3.12 12.72 4.88
C SER A 53 3.90 12.60 3.56
N CYS A 54 3.49 11.61 2.78
CA CYS A 54 4.01 11.30 1.46
C CYS A 54 4.07 12.54 0.54
N ALA A 55 5.11 12.62 -0.30
CA ALA A 55 5.25 13.68 -1.31
C ALA A 55 5.13 13.08 -2.73
N ALA A 56 4.09 13.50 -3.44
CA ALA A 56 3.84 13.05 -4.81
C ALA A 56 4.96 13.56 -5.74
N ILE A 57 5.33 12.72 -6.71
CA ILE A 57 6.20 13.06 -7.83
C ILE A 57 5.35 12.93 -9.08
N THR A 58 4.96 14.07 -9.64
CA THR A 58 4.21 14.15 -10.89
C THR A 58 5.12 14.18 -12.12
N THR A 59 6.41 14.45 -11.93
CA THR A 59 7.39 14.44 -13.03
C THR A 59 7.82 13.00 -13.30
N CYS A 60 7.45 12.49 -14.48
CA CYS A 60 7.87 11.18 -14.93
C CYS A 60 9.39 11.13 -15.09
N SER A 61 10.06 10.34 -14.25
CA SER A 61 11.52 10.29 -14.16
C SER A 61 12.03 8.96 -14.72
N SER A 62 13.10 8.99 -15.50
CA SER A 62 13.68 7.75 -16.02
C SER A 62 14.59 7.07 -14.99
N VAL A 63 14.59 5.75 -14.98
CA VAL A 63 15.54 4.91 -14.24
C VAL A 63 16.13 3.88 -15.22
N ASN A 64 17.42 3.59 -15.10
CA ASN A 64 18.03 2.49 -15.84
C ASN A 64 18.22 1.32 -14.88
N ILE A 65 17.65 0.17 -15.23
CA ILE A 65 17.66 -1.06 -14.45
C ILE A 65 18.35 -2.12 -15.31
N ASP A 66 19.65 -2.32 -15.06
CA ASP A 66 20.49 -3.30 -15.79
C ASP A 66 20.36 -3.20 -17.33
N GLY A 67 20.45 -1.97 -17.85
CA GLY A 67 20.34 -1.68 -19.28
C GLY A 67 18.92 -1.40 -19.76
N GLU A 68 17.89 -1.80 -19.01
CA GLU A 68 16.49 -1.48 -19.33
C GLU A 68 16.14 -0.07 -18.87
N LYS A 69 15.65 0.76 -19.79
CA LYS A 69 15.22 2.13 -19.49
C LYS A 69 13.73 2.15 -19.17
N LEU A 70 13.40 2.35 -17.90
CA LEU A 70 12.03 2.50 -17.42
C LEU A 70 11.79 3.92 -16.91
N TYR A 71 10.54 4.19 -16.56
CA TYR A 71 10.12 5.49 -16.05
C TYR A 71 9.23 5.29 -14.83
N TRP A 72 9.20 6.27 -13.94
CA TRP A 72 8.38 6.17 -12.74
C TRP A 72 7.83 7.50 -12.29
N ASP A 73 6.69 7.41 -11.61
CA ASP A 73 6.07 8.48 -10.85
C ASP A 73 5.73 7.98 -9.44
N ARG A 74 5.33 8.91 -8.57
CA ARG A 74 4.82 8.57 -7.24
C ARG A 74 3.55 9.34 -6.96
N ALA A 75 2.50 8.62 -6.62
CA ALA A 75 1.31 9.19 -6.00
C ALA A 75 1.34 8.98 -4.49
N CYS A 76 0.51 9.76 -3.81
CA CYS A 76 0.25 9.60 -2.40
C CYS A 76 -1.26 9.44 -2.23
N ALA A 77 -1.67 8.44 -1.48
CA ALA A 77 -3.07 8.05 -1.36
C ALA A 77 -3.37 7.43 0.00
N SER A 78 -4.65 7.46 0.38
CA SER A 78 -5.16 6.83 1.60
C SER A 78 -6.15 5.69 1.31
N ASP A 79 -6.42 5.40 0.04
CA ASP A 79 -7.25 4.27 -0.37
C ASP A 79 -6.49 2.94 -0.19
N GLU A 80 -7.25 1.85 -0.11
CA GLU A 80 -6.70 0.49 -0.02
C GLU A 80 -5.94 0.09 -1.30
N TYR A 81 -4.97 -0.82 -1.15
CA TYR A 81 -4.07 -1.20 -2.25
C TYR A 81 -4.82 -1.81 -3.45
N ASP A 82 -5.92 -2.52 -3.22
CA ASP A 82 -6.75 -3.12 -4.27
C ASP A 82 -7.46 -2.07 -5.11
N THR A 83 -8.00 -1.03 -4.46
CA THR A 83 -8.68 0.12 -5.07
C THR A 83 -7.70 0.92 -5.91
N LEU A 84 -6.51 1.19 -5.36
CA LEU A 84 -5.43 1.88 -6.06
C LEU A 84 -4.93 1.09 -7.27
N SER A 85 -4.78 -0.23 -7.13
CA SER A 85 -4.40 -1.11 -8.22
C SER A 85 -5.45 -1.11 -9.33
N GLY A 86 -6.73 -1.28 -8.98
CA GLY A 86 -7.84 -1.25 -9.94
C GLY A 86 -7.91 0.06 -10.72
N SER A 87 -7.71 1.20 -10.03
CA SER A 87 -7.69 2.51 -10.69
C SER A 87 -6.50 2.66 -11.65
N ALA A 88 -5.33 2.12 -11.33
CA ALA A 88 -4.13 2.29 -12.15
C ALA A 88 -4.08 1.34 -13.35
N TYR A 89 -4.56 0.10 -13.19
CA TYR A 89 -4.60 -0.90 -14.27
C TYR A 89 -5.85 -0.80 -15.14
N GLY A 90 -6.95 -0.25 -14.64
CA GLY A 90 -8.22 -0.18 -15.35
C GLY A 90 -8.72 -1.57 -15.71
N ALA A 91 -9.00 -1.80 -16.99
CA ALA A 91 -9.48 -3.09 -17.49
C ALA A 91 -8.36 -4.14 -17.69
N LYS A 92 -7.10 -3.80 -17.43
CA LYS A 92 -5.99 -4.75 -17.60
C LYS A 92 -5.93 -5.74 -16.44
N PRO A 93 -5.58 -7.01 -16.69
CA PRO A 93 -5.45 -8.00 -15.63
C PRO A 93 -4.29 -7.61 -14.71
N TYR A 94 -4.51 -7.72 -13.40
CA TYR A 94 -3.46 -7.53 -12.41
C TYR A 94 -3.59 -8.52 -11.26
N VAL A 95 -2.47 -8.74 -10.58
CA VAL A 95 -2.44 -9.44 -9.28
C VAL A 95 -1.78 -8.52 -8.29
N LEU A 96 -2.45 -8.26 -7.17
CA LEU A 96 -1.93 -7.55 -6.01
C LEU A 96 -1.45 -8.57 -4.99
N MET A 97 -0.24 -8.36 -4.47
CA MET A 97 0.36 -9.10 -3.38
C MET A 97 0.57 -8.15 -2.21
N GLU A 98 -0.14 -8.38 -1.12
CA GLU A 98 0.10 -7.71 0.16
C GLU A 98 1.13 -8.51 0.97
N ILE A 99 2.03 -7.79 1.62
CA ILE A 99 3.13 -8.35 2.40
C ILE A 99 2.95 -7.94 3.85
N TYR A 100 2.82 -8.93 4.72
CA TYR A 100 2.61 -8.78 6.14
C TYR A 100 3.85 -9.22 6.94
N GLU A 101 3.89 -8.82 8.21
CA GLU A 101 4.92 -9.23 9.15
C GLU A 101 4.93 -10.76 9.32
N SER A 102 6.11 -11.36 9.09
CA SER A 102 6.29 -12.81 9.16
C SER A 102 6.02 -13.34 10.57
N GLY A 103 5.34 -14.49 10.66
CA GLY A 103 4.92 -15.10 11.93
C GLY A 103 3.73 -14.39 12.59
N GLY A 104 3.18 -13.35 11.96
CA GLY A 104 2.01 -12.62 12.44
C GLY A 104 0.67 -13.08 11.84
N GLU A 105 0.63 -14.16 11.07
CA GLU A 105 -0.58 -14.68 10.41
C GLU A 105 -1.37 -13.58 9.67
N CYS A 106 -0.64 -12.74 8.96
CA CYS A 106 -1.18 -11.58 8.24
C CYS A 106 -1.97 -10.58 9.11
N ALA A 107 -1.52 -10.35 10.36
CA ALA A 107 -2.13 -9.37 11.26
C ALA A 107 -1.64 -7.92 11.06
N LYS A 108 -0.41 -7.73 10.55
CA LYS A 108 0.21 -6.41 10.37
C LYS A 108 0.76 -6.26 8.96
N LEU A 109 0.11 -5.42 8.16
CA LEU A 109 0.53 -5.09 6.80
C LEU A 109 1.83 -4.27 6.85
N LEU A 110 2.79 -4.58 5.98
CA LEU A 110 4.06 -3.88 5.88
C LEU A 110 4.18 -3.10 4.56
N SER A 111 3.81 -3.75 3.46
CA SER A 111 3.91 -3.20 2.12
C SER A 111 3.05 -4.01 1.15
N GLY A 112 3.08 -3.64 -0.12
CA GLY A 112 2.45 -4.43 -1.17
C GLY A 112 3.07 -4.14 -2.52
N ALA A 113 2.77 -5.00 -3.48
CA ALA A 113 3.05 -4.76 -4.88
C ALA A 113 1.92 -5.30 -5.76
N ALA A 114 1.52 -4.53 -6.76
CA ALA A 114 0.63 -4.99 -7.81
C ALA A 114 1.40 -5.10 -9.13
N PHE A 115 1.04 -6.11 -9.91
CA PHE A 115 1.76 -6.50 -11.11
C PHE A 115 0.78 -6.60 -12.28
N LEU A 116 1.20 -6.07 -13.44
CA LEU A 116 0.50 -6.33 -14.69
C LEU A 116 0.54 -7.84 -14.97
N ALA A 117 -0.62 -8.47 -15.05
CA ALA A 117 -0.74 -9.92 -15.06
C ALA A 117 -1.13 -10.48 -16.44
N ASP A 118 -0.60 -9.89 -17.51
CA ASP A 118 -0.84 -10.28 -18.90
C ASP A 118 0.20 -11.27 -19.46
N GLY A 119 1.14 -11.73 -18.62
CA GLY A 119 2.23 -12.62 -19.00
C GLY A 119 3.42 -11.93 -19.68
N SER A 120 3.39 -10.59 -19.83
CA SER A 120 4.54 -9.81 -20.29
C SER A 120 5.68 -9.86 -19.28
N CYS A 121 6.90 -9.59 -19.76
CA CYS A 121 8.06 -9.55 -18.88
C CYS A 121 8.10 -8.24 -18.09
N LEU A 122 8.24 -8.35 -16.76
CA LEU A 122 8.39 -7.24 -15.84
C LEU A 122 9.81 -7.27 -15.28
N ALA A 123 10.61 -6.25 -15.56
CA ALA A 123 11.89 -6.07 -14.88
C ALA A 123 11.62 -5.63 -13.43
N THR A 124 12.27 -6.30 -12.46
CA THR A 124 12.13 -5.90 -11.06
C THR A 124 13.09 -4.77 -10.72
N ASP A 125 12.74 -3.96 -9.73
CA ASP A 125 13.49 -2.76 -9.31
C ASP A 125 14.97 -3.01 -8.94
N ASN A 126 15.31 -4.25 -8.57
CA ASN A 126 16.65 -4.66 -8.16
C ASN A 126 17.66 -4.85 -9.32
N GLY A 127 17.22 -4.86 -10.59
CA GLY A 127 18.08 -5.08 -11.75
C GLY A 127 18.77 -6.43 -11.84
N VAL A 128 18.41 -7.40 -11.00
CA VAL A 128 19.00 -8.75 -11.01
C VAL A 128 17.98 -9.85 -11.29
N SER A 129 16.70 -9.50 -11.31
CA SER A 129 15.61 -10.40 -11.64
C SER A 129 14.56 -9.74 -12.55
N SER A 130 13.74 -10.61 -13.12
CA SER A 130 12.54 -10.25 -13.85
C SER A 130 11.48 -11.29 -13.58
N MET A 131 10.23 -10.94 -13.84
CA MET A 131 9.12 -11.86 -13.63
C MET A 131 8.07 -11.77 -14.72
N LYS A 132 7.39 -12.90 -14.96
CA LYS A 132 6.10 -12.92 -15.66
C LYS A 132 5.02 -13.20 -14.65
N VAL A 133 4.02 -12.34 -14.62
CA VAL A 133 2.81 -12.54 -13.83
C VAL A 133 1.67 -12.80 -14.81
N SER A 134 0.87 -13.84 -14.54
CA SER A 134 -0.28 -14.17 -15.38
C SER A 134 -1.47 -14.45 -14.51
N LEU A 135 -2.57 -13.76 -14.79
CA LEU A 135 -3.90 -14.06 -14.25
C LEU A 135 -4.65 -14.87 -15.30
N PHE A 136 -5.17 -16.03 -14.90
CA PHE A 136 -5.85 -16.95 -15.79
C PHE A 136 -7.36 -16.80 -15.68
N ALA A 137 -8.09 -17.21 -16.72
CA ALA A 137 -9.55 -17.15 -16.76
C ALA A 137 -10.24 -18.02 -15.69
N ASP A 138 -9.53 -18.98 -15.10
CA ASP A 138 -10.02 -19.77 -13.96
C ASP A 138 -9.88 -19.01 -12.63
N GLY A 139 -9.38 -17.77 -12.64
CA GLY A 139 -9.16 -16.93 -11.46
C GLY A 139 -7.89 -17.27 -10.68
N SER A 140 -7.07 -18.20 -11.14
CA SER A 140 -5.74 -18.47 -10.57
C SER A 140 -4.68 -17.54 -11.15
N ALA A 141 -3.52 -17.48 -10.51
CA ALA A 141 -2.39 -16.71 -11.00
C ALA A 141 -1.06 -17.46 -10.88
N THR A 142 -0.10 -17.08 -11.73
CA THR A 142 1.29 -17.54 -11.64
C THR A 142 2.26 -16.37 -11.56
N PHE A 143 3.30 -16.53 -10.75
CA PHE A 143 4.50 -15.70 -10.74
C PHE A 143 5.67 -16.56 -11.15
N VAL A 144 6.31 -16.23 -12.28
CA VAL A 144 7.49 -16.94 -12.79
C VAL A 144 8.65 -15.97 -12.78
N THR A 145 9.66 -16.23 -11.94
CA THR A 145 10.84 -15.37 -11.77
C THR A 145 12.01 -15.92 -12.59
N TYR A 146 12.78 -15.02 -13.18
CA TYR A 146 13.97 -15.28 -13.99
C TYR A 146 15.15 -14.48 -13.47
N ARG A 147 16.37 -14.90 -13.83
CA ARG A 147 17.58 -14.11 -13.59
C ARG A 147 17.75 -13.04 -14.65
N GLY A 148 18.26 -11.88 -14.26
CA GLY A 148 18.40 -10.72 -15.14
C GLY A 148 17.04 -10.12 -15.52
N VAL A 149 17.06 -9.11 -16.37
CA VAL A 149 15.89 -8.25 -16.63
C VAL A 149 14.99 -8.68 -17.79
N SER A 150 15.35 -9.72 -18.54
CA SER A 150 14.71 -10.05 -19.83
C SER A 150 13.77 -11.27 -19.85
N CYS A 151 13.38 -11.81 -18.69
CA CYS A 151 12.56 -13.03 -18.54
C CYS A 151 12.98 -14.17 -19.49
N SER A 152 14.29 -14.28 -19.71
CA SER A 152 14.89 -15.21 -20.65
C SER A 152 15.55 -16.37 -19.90
N GLY A 153 15.68 -17.51 -20.58
CA GLY A 153 16.27 -18.71 -20.01
C GLY A 153 15.35 -19.45 -19.03
N THR A 154 15.97 -20.20 -18.11
CA THR A 154 15.28 -21.07 -17.16
C THR A 154 14.70 -20.26 -15.99
N ALA A 155 13.43 -20.50 -15.68
CA ALA A 155 12.79 -19.94 -14.50
C ALA A 155 13.51 -20.41 -13.23
N VAL A 156 13.81 -19.47 -12.32
CA VAL A 156 14.44 -19.78 -11.03
C VAL A 156 13.42 -20.10 -9.95
N LYS A 157 12.22 -19.53 -10.04
CA LYS A 157 11.13 -19.75 -9.08
C LYS A 157 9.80 -19.62 -9.81
N THR A 158 8.89 -20.53 -9.51
CA THR A 158 7.50 -20.47 -9.97
C THR A 158 6.60 -20.60 -8.75
N LYS A 159 5.73 -19.61 -8.56
CA LYS A 159 4.68 -19.65 -7.54
C LYS A 159 3.33 -19.66 -8.25
N GLN A 160 2.49 -20.62 -7.89
CA GLN A 160 1.08 -20.64 -8.25
C GLN A 160 0.27 -20.13 -7.07
N VAL A 161 -0.73 -19.30 -7.37
CA VAL A 161 -1.70 -18.79 -6.43
C VAL A 161 -3.08 -19.25 -6.90
N THR A 162 -3.79 -19.97 -6.05
CA THR A 162 -5.07 -20.56 -6.44
C THR A 162 -6.19 -19.51 -6.45
N LYS A 163 -7.25 -19.73 -7.22
CA LYS A 163 -8.46 -18.91 -7.14
C LYS A 163 -9.00 -18.81 -5.70
N ALA A 164 -8.97 -19.91 -4.96
CA ALA A 164 -9.45 -19.95 -3.58
C ALA A 164 -8.60 -19.04 -2.67
N SER A 165 -7.28 -19.00 -2.88
CA SER A 165 -6.41 -18.09 -2.15
C SER A 165 -6.72 -16.61 -2.45
N ILE A 166 -6.93 -16.28 -3.72
CA ILE A 166 -7.20 -14.90 -4.18
C ILE A 166 -8.58 -14.44 -3.71
N THR A 167 -9.62 -15.25 -3.88
CA THR A 167 -10.99 -14.89 -3.53
C THR A 167 -11.29 -15.01 -2.03
N GLY A 168 -10.59 -15.91 -1.34
CA GLY A 168 -10.71 -16.08 0.11
C GLY A 168 -9.74 -15.19 0.90
N HIS A 169 -8.87 -14.43 0.24
CA HIS A 169 -7.82 -13.61 0.84
C HIS A 169 -7.01 -14.36 1.91
N THR A 170 -6.70 -15.63 1.63
CA THR A 170 -6.08 -16.52 2.61
C THR A 170 -4.66 -16.06 2.91
N CYS A 171 -4.28 -16.08 4.18
CA CYS A 171 -2.91 -15.79 4.59
C CYS A 171 -1.99 -16.95 4.17
N GLU A 172 -1.30 -16.79 3.04
CA GLU A 172 -0.32 -17.76 2.56
C GLU A 172 1.01 -17.59 3.30
N ASN A 173 1.55 -18.72 3.76
CA ASN A 173 2.85 -18.78 4.44
C ASN A 173 2.97 -17.82 5.64
N GLY A 174 1.84 -17.48 6.28
CA GLY A 174 1.78 -16.58 7.44
C GLY A 174 2.06 -15.10 7.15
N ALA A 175 2.27 -14.72 5.90
CA ALA A 175 2.78 -13.39 5.55
C ALA A 175 2.26 -12.78 4.24
N LEU A 176 1.56 -13.52 3.39
CA LEU A 176 1.14 -13.03 2.07
C LEU A 176 -0.38 -13.14 1.88
N LYS A 177 -0.99 -12.10 1.31
CA LYS A 177 -2.35 -12.18 0.76
C LYS A 177 -2.35 -11.73 -0.69
N PHE A 178 -3.23 -12.33 -1.48
CA PHE A 178 -3.33 -12.05 -2.91
C PHE A 178 -4.74 -11.58 -3.27
N TYR A 179 -4.80 -10.66 -4.23
CA TYR A 179 -6.01 -10.09 -4.82
C TYR A 179 -5.80 -9.99 -6.33
N SER A 180 -6.87 -9.83 -7.11
CA SER A 180 -6.77 -9.68 -8.56
C SER A 180 -7.90 -8.83 -9.14
N SER A 181 -7.75 -8.43 -10.41
CA SER A 181 -8.79 -7.74 -11.18
C SER A 181 -10.11 -8.51 -11.28
N ASP A 182 -10.06 -9.85 -11.23
CA ASP A 182 -11.25 -10.71 -11.34
C ASP A 182 -11.97 -10.89 -9.99
N ALA A 183 -11.27 -10.65 -8.87
CA ALA A 183 -11.81 -10.75 -7.52
C ALA A 183 -12.26 -9.39 -6.95
N ALA A 184 -11.91 -8.27 -7.59
CA ALA A 184 -12.14 -6.91 -7.11
C ALA A 184 -13.62 -6.45 -7.07
N THR A 185 -14.59 -7.37 -7.11
CA THR A 185 -16.03 -7.06 -7.06
C THR A 185 -16.72 -7.55 -5.78
N THR A 186 -16.05 -7.52 -4.62
CA THR A 186 -16.76 -7.70 -3.34
C THR A 186 -16.16 -6.84 -2.21
N ALA A 187 -16.29 -5.52 -2.33
CA ALA A 187 -16.40 -4.69 -1.15
C ALA A 187 -17.78 -4.92 -0.53
N THR A 188 -17.84 -5.84 0.44
CA THR A 188 -18.98 -5.97 1.34
C THR A 188 -19.09 -4.65 2.09
N ALA A 189 -20.07 -3.82 1.72
CA ALA A 189 -20.53 -2.72 2.55
C ALA A 189 -20.96 -3.34 3.88
N THR A 190 -20.06 -3.33 4.87
CA THR A 190 -20.41 -3.63 6.24
C THR A 190 -21.28 -2.46 6.68
N VAL A 191 -22.60 -2.63 6.52
CA VAL A 191 -23.60 -1.79 7.15
C VAL A 191 -23.33 -1.90 8.64
N LYS A 192 -22.69 -0.86 9.18
CA LYS A 192 -22.61 -0.61 10.61
C LYS A 192 -24.02 -0.76 11.18
N PRO A 193 -24.29 -1.70 12.11
CA PRO A 193 -25.54 -1.70 12.82
C PRO A 193 -25.61 -0.41 13.63
N ALA A 194 -26.62 0.41 13.36
CA ALA A 194 -26.96 1.54 14.21
C ALA A 194 -27.46 0.97 15.54
N THR A 195 -26.58 0.91 16.54
CA THR A 195 -26.98 0.56 17.90
C THR A 195 -27.63 1.77 18.56
N SER A 196 -28.94 1.65 18.75
CA SER A 196 -29.77 2.51 19.58
C SER A 196 -29.31 2.46 21.04
N THR A 197 -29.35 3.63 21.66
CA THR A 197 -29.06 3.92 23.06
C THR A 197 -29.91 3.08 24.01
N THR A 198 -29.31 2.46 25.04
CA THR A 198 -29.92 2.30 26.37
C THR A 198 -28.82 2.20 27.43
N THR A 199 -28.96 3.05 28.44
CA THR A 199 -28.19 3.19 29.69
C THR A 199 -28.34 1.97 30.60
N ASP A 200 -27.29 1.55 31.32
CA ASP A 200 -27.18 1.56 32.81
C ASP A 200 -26.06 0.63 33.36
N GLY A 201 -25.41 1.06 34.46
CA GLY A 201 -24.95 0.16 35.54
C GLY A 201 -23.53 -0.42 35.59
N SER A 202 -22.58 0.34 36.15
CA SER A 202 -21.54 -0.03 37.15
C SER A 202 -20.88 -1.44 37.19
N ASN A 203 -19.53 -1.51 37.11
CA ASN A 203 -18.63 -1.76 38.26
C ASN A 203 -17.12 -1.72 37.89
N LYS A 204 -16.36 -1.22 38.86
CA LYS A 204 -14.92 -0.98 39.06
C LYS A 204 -14.03 -2.21 38.83
N THR A 205 -12.81 -2.02 38.32
CA THR A 205 -11.55 -2.41 38.99
C THR A 205 -10.31 -1.82 38.28
N ILE A 206 -9.50 -1.17 39.11
CA ILE A 206 -8.19 -0.56 38.87
C ILE A 206 -7.12 -1.66 38.84
N SER A 207 -6.10 -1.54 37.98
CA SER A 207 -4.70 -1.81 38.36
C SER A 207 -3.71 -1.17 37.38
N THR A 208 -3.04 -0.16 37.91
CA THR A 208 -1.74 0.43 37.54
C THR A 208 -0.61 -0.58 37.42
N THR A 209 0.30 -0.38 36.47
CA THR A 209 1.74 -0.21 36.79
C THR A 209 2.52 0.48 35.67
N THR A 210 3.40 1.35 36.16
CA THR A 210 4.33 2.27 35.53
C THR A 210 5.58 1.55 35.01
N SER A 211 6.13 1.96 33.86
CA SER A 211 7.58 2.19 33.74
C SER A 211 7.91 3.11 32.57
N LYS A 212 8.45 4.26 32.96
CA LYS A 212 9.05 5.35 32.21
C LYS A 212 10.48 4.97 31.79
N ALA A 213 10.84 5.15 30.52
CA ALA A 213 12.20 5.45 30.10
C ALA A 213 12.17 6.40 28.89
N ALA A 214 12.96 7.47 29.00
CA ALA A 214 12.99 8.63 28.13
C ALA A 214 13.69 8.38 26.78
N PRO A 215 13.44 9.22 25.75
CA PRO A 215 14.06 9.10 24.43
C PRO A 215 15.50 9.62 24.47
N ARG A 216 16.43 8.91 23.81
CA ARG A 216 17.74 9.46 23.45
C ARG A 216 17.64 10.07 22.06
N SER A 217 17.61 11.39 22.04
CA SER A 217 17.84 12.21 20.86
C SER A 217 19.21 11.92 20.26
N PHE A 218 19.25 11.62 18.97
CA PHE A 218 20.42 11.90 18.15
C PHE A 218 20.02 12.93 17.10
N ALA A 219 20.74 14.04 17.15
CA ALA A 219 20.56 15.22 16.35
C ALA A 219 20.87 14.95 14.87
N ALA A 220 20.24 15.80 14.06
CA ALA A 220 20.38 15.97 12.63
C ALA A 220 21.80 15.81 12.08
N SER A 221 21.92 15.23 10.89
CA SER A 221 22.58 15.87 9.76
C SER A 221 22.23 15.18 8.45
N ALA A 222 22.01 16.01 7.44
CA ALA A 222 21.65 15.70 6.08
C ALA A 222 22.57 14.67 5.41
N LEU A 223 21.97 13.84 4.56
CA LEU A 223 22.48 13.51 3.21
C LEU A 223 21.32 12.88 2.42
N LEU A 224 20.70 13.70 1.58
CA LEU A 224 19.87 13.29 0.45
C LEU A 224 20.76 12.53 -0.53
N THR A 225 20.48 11.24 -0.78
CA THR A 225 20.58 10.57 -2.09
C THR A 225 20.32 9.06 -1.93
N ALA A 226 19.52 8.50 -2.84
CA ALA A 226 19.37 7.07 -3.14
C ALA A 226 18.78 6.15 -2.05
N VAL A 227 17.45 6.18 -1.88
CA VAL A 227 16.68 5.06 -1.30
C VAL A 227 15.44 4.78 -2.14
N VAL A 228 15.64 4.38 -3.40
CA VAL A 228 14.55 3.77 -4.20
C VAL A 228 14.83 2.28 -4.47
N ALA A 229 16.05 1.80 -4.22
CA ALA A 229 16.45 0.41 -4.54
C ALA A 229 16.19 -0.64 -3.43
N GLY A 230 15.57 -0.25 -2.31
CA GLY A 230 15.58 -1.08 -1.09
C GLY A 230 14.33 -1.89 -0.79
N THR A 231 13.18 -1.56 -1.37
CA THR A 231 11.89 -1.92 -0.75
C THR A 231 11.06 -2.95 -1.54
N LEU A 232 11.13 -2.97 -2.87
CA LEU A 232 10.59 -4.11 -3.63
C LEU A 232 11.54 -5.33 -3.58
N ALA A 233 12.85 -5.10 -3.38
CA ALA A 233 13.85 -6.17 -3.22
C ALA A 233 13.62 -7.07 -1.98
N MET A 234 13.00 -6.55 -0.91
CA MET A 234 12.76 -7.33 0.32
C MET A 234 11.61 -8.34 0.18
N ALA A 235 10.66 -8.12 -0.73
CA ALA A 235 9.53 -9.03 -0.91
C ALA A 235 9.93 -10.37 -1.55
N ILE A 236 10.95 -10.36 -2.40
CA ILE A 236 11.29 -11.51 -3.27
C ILE A 236 12.39 -12.39 -2.64
N THR A 237 13.09 -11.91 -1.60
CA THR A 237 14.19 -12.63 -0.94
C THR A 237 13.76 -13.49 0.27
N LEU A 238 12.48 -13.48 0.67
CA LEU A 238 11.98 -14.40 1.70
C LEU A 238 11.47 -15.71 1.09
N GLN A 239 12.08 -16.79 1.56
CA GLN A 239 11.90 -18.23 1.26
C GLN A 239 12.69 -18.77 0.06
#